data_AF-S3AV76-F1
#
_entry.id   AF-S3AV76-F1
#
_cell.length_a   1.000
_cell.length_b   1.000
_cell.length_c   1.000
_cell.angle_alpha   90.00
_cell.angle_beta   90.00
_cell.angle_gamma   90.00
#
_symmetry.space_group_name_H-M   'P 1'
#
loop_
_entity.id
_entity.type
_entity.pdbx_description
1 polymer ?
#
loop_
_entity_poly.entity_id
_entity_poly.type
_entity_poly.pdbx_seq_one_letter_code
_entity_poly.pdbx_strand_id
1 'polypeptide(L)' 'MHCYDCYEEGVESVAVAVCVECGAGACPRHLHRDPEPVRRSSATGRVWSAHDARRMTCLVCHESLHPDGR' A
#
# COMPACT_ATOMS: atom_id res chain seq x y z
N MET A 1 2.04 -11.66 11.38
CA MET A 1 2.39 -10.25 11.67
C MET A 1 1.11 -9.49 11.98
N HIS A 2 1.14 -8.55 12.94
CA HIS A 2 -0.04 -7.81 13.41
C HIS A 2 -0.11 -6.43 12.78
N CYS A 3 -1.32 -5.85 12.77
CA CYS A 3 -1.51 -4.47 12.33
C CYS A 3 -1.00 -3.50 13.38
N TYR A 4 -0.13 -2.57 12.95
CA TYR A 4 0.48 -1.58 13.83
C TYR A 4 -0.56 -0.61 14.41
N ASP A 5 -1.43 -0.06 13.57
CA ASP A 5 -2.44 0.91 14.01
C ASP A 5 -3.48 0.28 14.96
N CYS A 6 -3.87 -0.98 14.72
CA CYS A 6 -4.68 -1.73 15.68
C CYS A 6 -3.99 -1.87 17.05
N TYR A 7 -2.70 -2.20 17.06
CA TYR A 7 -1.93 -2.32 18.29
C TYR A 7 -1.90 -0.99 19.06
N GLU A 8 -1.72 0.14 18.38
CA GLU A 8 -1.78 1.48 18.99
C GLU A 8 -3.17 1.81 19.55
N GLU A 9 -4.23 1.32 18.90
CA GLU A 9 -5.63 1.42 19.39
C GLU A 9 -5.94 0.44 20.54
N GLY A 10 -5.00 -0.41 20.95
CA GLY A 10 -5.19 -1.42 22.00
C GLY A 10 -6.04 -2.62 21.58
N VAL A 11 -6.19 -2.84 20.27
CA VAL A 11 -6.92 -3.99 19.71
C VAL A 11 -5.98 -4.90 18.91
N GLU A 12 -6.32 -6.17 18.81
CA GLU A 12 -5.52 -7.12 18.05
C GLU A 12 -6.16 -7.41 16.69
N SER A 13 -5.38 -7.25 15.61
CA SER A 13 -5.79 -7.66 14.27
C SER A 13 -4.59 -8.16 13.47
N VAL A 14 -4.83 -9.17 12.64
CA VAL A 14 -3.82 -9.69 11.71
C VAL A 14 -3.59 -8.69 10.58
N ALA A 15 -2.33 -8.42 10.26
CA ALA A 15 -1.97 -7.65 9.07
C ALA A 15 -2.00 -8.54 7.83
N VAL A 16 -2.54 -8.00 6.74
CA VAL A 16 -2.69 -8.69 5.44
C VAL A 16 -1.71 -8.16 4.38
N ALA A 17 -1.08 -7.01 4.66
CA ALA A 17 -0.06 -6.40 3.82
C ALA A 17 0.94 -5.60 4.67
N VAL A 18 2.02 -5.20 4.01
CA VAL A 18 3.06 -4.31 4.56
C VAL A 18 3.00 -3.00 3.78
N CYS A 19 2.96 -1.87 4.48
CA CYS A 19 3.04 -0.55 3.87
C CYS A 19 4.38 -0.42 3.13
N VAL A 20 4.34 -0.09 1.84
CA VAL A 20 5.56 0.05 1.03
C VAL A 20 6.41 1.27 1.41
N GLU A 21 5.81 2.25 2.11
CA GLU A 21 6.50 3.49 2.49
C GLU A 21 7.21 3.38 3.85
N CYS A 22 6.50 2.88 4.87
CA CYS A 22 7.02 2.86 6.25
C CYS A 22 7.26 1.45 6.83
N GLY A 23 6.85 0.40 6.12
CA GLY A 23 7.04 -0.98 6.58
C GLY A 23 6.04 -1.47 7.64
N ALA A 24 5.06 -0.65 8.05
CA ALA A 24 4.05 -1.06 9.01
C ALA A 24 3.17 -2.21 8.47
N GLY A 25 2.86 -3.18 9.32
CA GLY A 25 1.81 -4.16 9.02
C GLY A 25 0.43 -3.50 9.08
N ALA A 26 -0.41 -3.72 8.07
CA ALA A 26 -1.75 -3.13 8.01
C ALA A 26 -2.84 -4.20 7.80
N CYS A 27 -3.91 -4.11 8.58
CA CYS A 27 -5.13 -4.90 8.41
C CYS A 27 -6.03 -4.25 7.34
N PRO A 28 -7.09 -4.93 6.85
CA PRO A 28 -7.99 -4.36 5.84
C PRO A 28 -8.60 -3.00 6.19
N ARG A 29 -8.74 -2.67 7.48
CA ARG A 29 -9.26 -1.38 7.95
C ARG A 29 -8.24 -0.25 7.85
N HIS A 30 -6.97 -0.55 8.06
CA HIS A 30 -5.88 0.44 8.11
C HIS A 30 -5.02 0.43 6.85
N LEU A 31 -5.52 -0.17 5.78
CA LEU A 31 -4.81 -0.39 4.53
C LEU A 31 -5.49 0.35 3.38
N HIS A 32 -4.72 1.17 2.68
CA HIS A 32 -5.11 1.73 1.40
C HIS A 32 -4.49 0.94 0.23
N ARG A 33 -5.25 0.81 -0.85
CA ARG A 33 -4.82 0.14 -2.08
C ARG A 33 -5.00 1.09 -3.26
N ASP A 34 -3.88 1.52 -3.83
CA ASP A 34 -3.86 2.23 -5.10
C ASP A 34 -3.52 1.29 -6.27
N PRO A 35 -4.12 1.50 -7.45
CA PRO A 35 -3.59 0.91 -8.67
C PRO A 35 -2.23 1.54 -8.99
N GLU A 36 -1.23 0.71 -9.28
CA GLU A 36 0.12 1.17 -9.63
C GLU A 36 0.51 0.62 -11.00
N PRO A 37 0.76 1.47 -12.01
CA PRO A 37 1.06 1.00 -13.35
C PRO A 37 2.45 0.33 -13.39
N VAL A 38 2.50 -0.95 -13.77
CA VAL A 38 3.78 -1.68 -13.79
C VAL A 38 4.54 -1.36 -15.07
N ARG A 39 5.68 -0.69 -14.91
CA ARG A 39 6.67 -0.52 -15.98
C ARG A 39 7.47 -1.80 -16.12
N ARG A 40 7.37 -2.47 -17.27
CA ARG A 40 8.26 -3.57 -17.63
C ARG A 40 9.26 -3.07 -18.68
N SER A 41 10.54 -3.34 -18.44
CA SER A 41 11.55 -3.25 -19.50
C SER A 41 11.44 -4.50 -20.35
N SER A 42 11.26 -4.34 -21.65
CA SER A 42 11.45 -5.40 -22.64
C SER A 42 12.72 -5.11 -23.43
N ALA A 43 13.31 -6.14 -24.05
CA ALA A 43 14.50 -5.98 -24.90
C ALA A 43 14.30 -4.97 -26.06
N THR A 44 13.04 -4.65 -26.40
CA THR A 44 12.66 -3.78 -27.51
C THR A 44 12.12 -2.42 -27.06
N GLY A 45 12.11 -2.11 -25.75
CA GLY A 45 11.65 -0.83 -25.20
C GLY A 45 10.84 -0.94 -23.90
N ARG A 46 10.38 0.20 -23.38
CA ARG A 46 9.49 0.26 -22.20
C ARG A 46 8.09 -0.15 -22.60
N VAL A 47 7.54 -1.17 -21.96
CA VAL A 47 6.17 -1.65 -22.17
C VAL A 47 5.42 -1.54 -20.84
N TRP A 48 4.26 -0.91 -20.87
CA TRP A 48 3.33 -0.90 -19.74
C TRP A 48 2.58 -2.24 -19.71
N SER A 49 2.39 -2.83 -18.54
CA SER A 49 1.55 -4.04 -18.43
C SER A 49 0.09 -3.73 -18.72
N ALA A 50 -0.65 -4.72 -19.23
CA ALA A 50 -2.10 -4.60 -19.44
C ALA A 50 -2.92 -4.53 -18.12
N HIS A 51 -2.29 -4.83 -16.99
CA HIS A 51 -2.90 -4.78 -15.67
C HIS A 51 -2.04 -3.95 -14.73
N ASP A 52 -2.65 -3.06 -13.96
CA ASP A 52 -2.00 -2.35 -12.87
C ASP A 52 -1.66 -3.34 -11.74
N ALA A 53 -0.50 -3.13 -11.12
CA ALA A 53 -0.22 -3.74 -9.83
C ALA A 53 -1.01 -3.01 -8.73
N ARG A 54 -0.75 -3.43 -7.50
CA ARG A 54 -1.28 -2.80 -6.31
C ARG A 54 -0.14 -2.14 -5.56
N ARG A 55 -0.30 -0.88 -5.21
CA ARG A 55 0.51 -0.21 -4.20
C ARG A 55 -0.28 -0.22 -2.90
N MET A 56 0.35 -0.76 -1.85
CA MET A 56 -0.27 -1.00 -0.55
C MET A 56 0.36 -0.07 0.47
N THR A 57 -0.41 0.85 1.03
CA THR A 57 0.06 1.85 2.01
C THR A 57 -0.83 1.82 3.26
N CYS A 58 -0.27 2.13 4.44
CA CYS A 58 -1.14 2.42 5.59
C CYS A 58 -1.86 3.76 5.37
N LEU A 59 -2.98 3.98 6.06
CA LEU A 59 -3.78 5.21 5.88
C LEU A 59 -2.96 6.47 6.16
N VAL A 60 -2.11 6.47 7.19
CA VAL A 60 -1.23 7.61 7.52
C VAL A 60 -0.30 7.99 6.36
N CYS A 61 0.36 7.01 5.74
CA CYS A 61 1.24 7.28 4.60
C CYS A 61 0.45 7.66 3.35
N HIS A 62 -0.74 7.09 3.14
CA HIS A 62 -1.60 7.47 2.03
C HIS A 62 -2.04 8.94 2.14
N GLU A 63 -2.55 9.36 3.30
CA GLU A 63 -2.95 10.75 3.57
C GLU A 63 -1.77 11.72 3.40
N SER A 64 -0.58 11.33 3.86
CA SER A 64 0.63 12.16 3.74
C SER A 64 1.11 12.33 2.29
N LEU A 65 0.91 11.31 1.45
CA LEU A 65 1.24 11.34 0.02
C LEU A 65 0.18 12.07 -0.81
N HIS A 66 -1.06 12.12 -0.31
CA HIS A 66 -2.22 12.72 -0.97
C HIS A 66 -2.82 13.83 -0.09
N PRO A 67 -2.06 14.90 0.24
CA PRO A 67 -2.52 15.95 1.14
C PRO A 67 -3.75 16.73 0.63
N ASP A 68 -4.06 16.61 -0.67
CA ASP A 68 -5.20 17.27 -1.33
C ASP A 68 -6.46 16.37 -1.49
N GLY A 69 -6.47 15.16 -0.93
CA GLY A 69 -7.68 14.32 -0.85
C GLY A 69 -8.19 13.72 -2.18
N ARG A 70 -7.28 13.37 -3.10
CA ARG A 70 -7.62 12.61 -4.33
C ARG A 70 -7.03 11.21 -4.30
#